data_AF-A0A7C3CZT0-F1
#
_entry.id   AF-A0A7C3CZT0-F1
#
_cell.length_a   1.000
_cell.length_b   1.000
_cell.length_c   1.000
_cell.angle_alpha   90.00
_cell.angle_beta   90.00
_cell.angle_gamma   90.00
#
_symmetry.space_group_name_H-M   'P 1'
#
loop_
_entity.id
_entity.type
_entity.pdbx_description
1 polymer ?
#
loop_
_entity_poly.entity_id
_entity_poly.type
_entity_poly.pdbx_seq_one_letter_code
_entity_poly.pdbx_strand_id
1 'polypeptide(L)'
;MNIVKILISLVLVAVLAVGLFIWAGVYNIAANDPHWPVTTEILELVRERSIEVRSEDLLPPKSLAPDLLADAATGYAEMCAQCHLAPGMDESELHDGLYPQPPVFYKGKHESHDEKETFWVIKNGIKLTGMPSWGGVHSNDEIWALVRFVGRLPGMTQQEYQKLTGEEPGHRENGGGHSHGGPADTEHAH
;
A
#
# COMPACT_ATOMS: atom_id res chain seq x y z
N MET A 1 22.01 -3.16 -45.97
CA MET A 1 21.68 -1.72 -45.83
C MET A 1 20.18 -1.45 -45.66
N ASN A 2 19.28 -2.24 -46.26
CA ASN A 2 17.82 -1.99 -46.16
C ASN A 2 17.22 -2.44 -44.81
N ILE A 3 17.67 -3.57 -44.25
CA ILE A 3 17.15 -4.10 -42.97
C ILE A 3 17.37 -3.09 -41.82
N VAL A 4 18.56 -2.50 -41.71
CA VAL A 4 18.86 -1.50 -40.67
C VAL A 4 17.97 -0.26 -40.82
N LYS A 5 17.76 0.24 -42.04
CA LYS A 5 16.87 1.38 -42.30
C LYS A 5 15.41 1.07 -41.96
N ILE A 6 14.95 -0.15 -42.25
CA ILE A 6 13.61 -0.62 -41.90
C ILE A 6 13.45 -0.68 -40.37
N LEU A 7 14.42 -1.26 -39.66
CA LEU A 7 14.39 -1.33 -38.19
C LEU A 7 14.36 0.07 -37.55
N ILE A 8 15.20 1.00 -38.02
CA ILE A 8 15.19 2.39 -37.55
C ILE A 8 13.83 3.04 -37.78
N SER A 9 13.25 2.84 -38.97
CA SER A 9 11.94 3.41 -39.31
C SER A 9 10.83 2.83 -38.41
N LEU A 10 10.84 1.52 -38.15
CA LEU A 10 9.88 0.87 -37.27
C LEU A 10 9.98 1.39 -35.82
N VAL A 11 11.20 1.57 -35.31
CA VAL A 11 11.42 2.14 -33.97
C VAL A 11 10.90 3.57 -33.91
N LEU A 12 11.19 4.40 -34.91
CA LEU A 12 10.68 5.79 -34.96
C LEU A 12 9.16 5.85 -34.98
N VAL A 13 8.50 5.01 -35.80
CA VAL A 13 7.03 4.92 -35.84
C VAL A 13 6.48 4.47 -34.49
N ALA A 14 7.09 3.47 -33.86
CA ALA A 14 6.68 3.01 -32.53
C ALA A 14 6.81 4.11 -31.46
N VAL A 15 7.93 4.84 -31.44
CA VAL A 15 8.14 5.96 -30.52
C VAL A 15 7.13 7.08 -30.74
N LEU A 16 6.86 7.44 -32.00
CA LEU A 16 5.83 8.43 -32.34
C LEU A 16 4.44 7.98 -31.91
N ALA A 17 4.09 6.70 -32.13
CA ALA A 17 2.80 6.14 -31.72
C ALA A 17 2.63 6.16 -30.19
N VAL A 18 3.65 5.77 -29.42
CA VAL A 18 3.64 5.86 -27.95
C VAL A 18 3.54 7.32 -27.50
N GLY A 19 4.29 8.22 -28.12
CA GLY A 19 4.23 9.66 -27.81
C GLY A 19 2.84 10.25 -28.04
N LEU A 20 2.20 9.90 -29.16
CA LEU A 20 0.82 10.32 -29.46
C LEU A 20 -0.19 9.72 -28.47
N PHE A 21 -0.04 8.46 -28.09
CA PHE A 21 -0.89 7.81 -27.10
C PHE A 21 -0.84 8.51 -25.73
N ILE A 22 0.37 8.86 -25.27
CA ILE A 22 0.58 9.62 -24.02
C ILE A 22 -0.03 11.02 -24.15
N TRP A 23 0.27 11.74 -25.24
CA TRP A 23 -0.23 13.09 -25.47
C TRP A 23 -1.76 13.15 -25.55
N ALA A 24 -2.37 12.13 -26.15
CA ALA A 24 -3.83 12.01 -26.26
C ALA A 24 -4.51 11.56 -24.95
N GLY A 25 -3.76 11.20 -23.90
CA GLY A 25 -4.32 10.84 -22.59
C GLY A 25 -5.19 9.58 -22.62
N VAL A 26 -4.92 8.65 -23.55
CA VAL A 26 -5.77 7.46 -23.78
C VAL A 26 -5.80 6.53 -22.57
N TYR A 27 -4.71 6.48 -21.79
CA TYR A 27 -4.65 5.69 -20.57
C TYR A 27 -5.14 6.50 -19.38
N ASN A 28 -6.28 6.09 -18.81
CA ASN A 28 -6.80 6.68 -17.59
C ASN A 28 -5.91 6.29 -16.40
N ILE A 29 -5.46 7.29 -15.63
CA ILE A 29 -4.61 7.10 -14.44
C ILE A 29 -5.37 7.33 -13.13
N ALA A 30 -6.70 7.51 -13.20
CA ALA A 30 -7.53 7.68 -12.01
C ALA A 30 -7.46 6.42 -11.12
N ALA A 31 -7.22 6.59 -9.82
CA ALA A 31 -7.03 5.47 -8.90
C ALA A 31 -8.30 4.60 -8.73
N ASN A 32 -9.47 5.14 -9.02
CA ASN A 32 -10.74 4.39 -9.00
C ASN A 32 -11.00 3.61 -10.29
N ASP A 33 -10.12 3.71 -11.30
CA ASP A 33 -10.16 2.90 -12.53
C ASP A 33 -8.97 1.93 -12.51
N PRO A 34 -9.20 0.64 -12.22
CA PRO A 34 -8.13 -0.33 -12.15
C PRO A 34 -7.29 -0.41 -13.44
N HIS A 35 -6.02 -0.73 -13.28
CA HIS A 35 -5.19 -1.08 -14.42
C HIS A 35 -5.80 -2.23 -15.22
N TRP A 36 -5.49 -2.28 -16.52
CA TRP A 36 -5.86 -3.41 -17.36
C TRP A 36 -5.31 -4.72 -16.75
N PRO A 37 -6.01 -5.87 -16.91
CA PRO A 37 -5.60 -7.12 -16.28
C PRO A 37 -4.13 -7.48 -16.49
N VAL A 38 -3.64 -7.36 -17.73
CA VAL A 38 -2.23 -7.61 -18.07
C VAL A 38 -1.26 -6.64 -17.36
N THR A 39 -1.66 -5.38 -17.22
CA THR A 39 -0.84 -4.38 -16.53
C THR A 39 -0.80 -4.67 -15.03
N THR A 40 -1.95 -5.02 -14.43
CA THR A 40 -2.03 -5.44 -13.03
C THR A 40 -1.10 -6.64 -12.79
N GLU A 41 -1.27 -7.74 -13.51
CA GLU A 41 -0.46 -8.96 -13.34
C GLU A 41 1.05 -8.70 -13.46
N ILE A 42 1.47 -7.90 -14.44
CA ILE A 42 2.89 -7.52 -14.61
C ILE A 42 3.38 -6.71 -13.40
N LEU A 43 2.59 -5.74 -12.92
CA LEU A 43 2.97 -4.92 -11.77
C LEU A 43 3.04 -5.74 -10.48
N GLU A 44 2.12 -6.68 -10.28
CA GLU A 44 2.14 -7.59 -9.13
C GLU A 44 3.39 -8.48 -9.15
N LEU A 45 3.69 -9.10 -10.30
CA LEU A 45 4.90 -9.90 -10.47
C LEU A 45 6.18 -9.08 -10.22
N VAL A 46 6.26 -7.86 -10.77
CA VAL A 46 7.42 -6.98 -10.57
C VAL A 46 7.55 -6.59 -9.09
N ARG A 47 6.43 -6.29 -8.43
CA ARG A 47 6.38 -5.95 -7.00
C ARG A 47 6.89 -7.10 -6.15
N GLU A 48 6.32 -8.30 -6.30
CA GLU A 48 6.68 -9.49 -5.53
C GLU A 48 8.16 -9.86 -5.71
N ARG A 49 8.62 -10.01 -6.96
CA ARG A 49 10.03 -10.33 -7.23
C ARG A 49 10.99 -9.25 -6.73
N SER A 50 10.59 -7.98 -6.77
CA SER A 50 11.41 -6.89 -6.26
C SER A 50 11.52 -6.93 -4.74
N ILE A 51 10.41 -7.21 -4.03
CA ILE A 51 10.39 -7.30 -2.57
C ILE A 51 11.26 -8.48 -2.12
N GLU A 52 11.05 -9.67 -2.69
CA GLU A 52 11.79 -10.90 -2.37
C GLU A 52 13.30 -10.70 -2.52
N VAL A 53 13.76 -10.21 -3.68
CA VAL A 53 15.18 -10.02 -3.96
C VAL A 53 15.81 -8.93 -3.06
N ARG A 54 15.05 -7.89 -2.71
CA ARG A 54 15.59 -6.79 -1.91
C ARG A 54 15.49 -7.02 -0.41
N SER A 55 14.69 -7.98 0.03
CA SER A 55 14.54 -8.36 1.42
C SER A 55 15.49 -9.49 1.83
N GLU A 56 16.02 -10.27 0.87
CA GLU A 56 16.81 -11.49 1.08
C GLU A 56 17.91 -11.34 2.16
N ASP A 57 18.73 -10.30 2.04
CA ASP A 57 19.88 -10.05 2.93
C ASP A 57 19.52 -9.35 4.25
N LEU A 58 18.25 -9.02 4.47
CA LEU A 58 17.83 -8.42 5.74
C LEU A 58 17.96 -9.45 6.87
N LEU A 59 18.48 -8.98 8.00
CA LEU A 59 18.64 -9.77 9.21
C LEU A 59 17.70 -9.21 10.28
N PRO A 60 16.57 -9.88 10.55
CA PRO A 60 15.71 -9.51 11.67
C PRO A 60 16.52 -9.53 12.97
N PRO A 61 16.44 -8.48 13.81
CA PRO A 61 17.13 -8.47 15.09
C PRO A 61 16.58 -9.61 15.96
N LYS A 62 17.45 -10.26 16.74
CA LYS A 62 17.02 -11.34 17.66
C LYS A 62 16.12 -10.80 18.77
N SER A 63 16.45 -9.63 19.29
CA SER A 63 15.70 -8.93 20.34
C SER A 63 15.55 -7.46 19.98
N LEU A 64 14.42 -6.89 20.40
CA LEU A 64 14.17 -5.45 20.39
C LEU A 64 13.92 -5.01 21.83
N ALA A 65 14.15 -3.73 22.11
CA ALA A 65 13.89 -3.17 23.42
C ALA A 65 12.38 -3.24 23.75
N PRO A 66 11.98 -3.54 25.01
CA PRO A 66 10.57 -3.73 25.37
C PRO A 66 9.68 -2.50 25.13
N ASP A 67 10.24 -1.31 25.28
CA ASP A 67 9.62 -0.02 24.97
C ASP A 67 9.28 0.10 23.49
N LEU A 68 10.21 -0.21 22.57
CA LEU A 68 9.94 -0.20 21.13
C LEU A 68 8.78 -1.12 20.74
N LEU A 69 8.69 -2.29 21.38
CA LEU A 69 7.59 -3.24 21.14
C LEU A 69 6.24 -2.74 21.68
N ALA A 70 6.25 -1.95 22.75
CA ALA A 70 5.05 -1.31 23.26
C ALA A 70 4.62 -0.15 22.35
N ASP A 71 5.57 0.69 21.94
CA ASP A 71 5.33 1.84 21.07
C ASP A 71 4.84 1.43 19.67
N ALA A 72 5.26 0.26 19.17
CA ALA A 72 4.80 -0.29 17.90
C ALA A 72 3.27 -0.48 17.81
N ALA A 73 2.60 -0.76 18.93
CA ALA A 73 1.15 -0.91 18.95
C ALA A 73 0.45 0.43 18.67
N THR A 74 0.87 1.48 19.38
CA THR A 74 0.42 2.86 19.15
C THR A 74 0.78 3.35 17.76
N GLY A 75 2.01 3.08 17.30
CA GLY A 75 2.45 3.44 15.95
C GLY A 75 1.59 2.80 14.85
N TYR A 76 1.18 1.54 15.01
CA TYR A 76 0.26 0.90 14.08
C TYR A 76 -1.12 1.57 14.09
N ALA A 77 -1.67 1.88 15.27
CA ALA A 77 -2.96 2.57 15.38
C ALA A 77 -2.96 3.95 14.69
N GLU A 78 -1.89 4.71 14.87
CA GLU A 78 -1.80 6.07 14.34
C GLU A 78 -1.52 6.12 12.85
N MET A 79 -0.69 5.20 12.33
CA MET A 79 -0.13 5.32 10.98
C MET A 79 -0.63 4.25 10.00
N CYS A 80 -1.09 3.10 10.49
CA CYS A 80 -1.36 1.92 9.64
C CYS A 80 -2.83 1.51 9.65
N ALA A 81 -3.49 1.61 10.81
CA ALA A 81 -4.85 1.09 11.01
C ALA A 81 -5.90 1.73 10.11
N GLN A 82 -5.73 3.01 9.73
CA GLN A 82 -6.69 3.66 8.83
C GLN A 82 -6.68 3.06 7.41
N CYS A 83 -5.58 2.47 6.95
CA CYS A 83 -5.51 1.85 5.62
C CYS A 83 -5.65 0.31 5.70
N HIS A 84 -5.11 -0.30 6.75
CA HIS A 84 -5.02 -1.76 6.92
C HIS A 84 -6.07 -2.35 7.85
N LEU A 85 -6.89 -1.50 8.49
CA LEU A 85 -7.87 -1.83 9.53
C LEU A 85 -7.25 -2.46 10.79
N ALA A 86 -7.90 -2.27 11.92
CA ALA A 86 -7.51 -2.87 13.20
C ALA A 86 -8.52 -3.94 13.66
N PRO A 87 -8.15 -4.83 14.60
CA PRO A 87 -9.11 -5.71 15.26
C PRO A 87 -10.35 -4.94 15.77
N GLY A 88 -11.53 -5.32 15.29
CA GLY A 88 -12.80 -4.63 15.62
C GLY A 88 -13.11 -3.42 14.73
N MET A 89 -12.33 -3.15 13.69
CA MET A 89 -12.61 -2.19 12.63
C MET A 89 -13.02 -2.94 11.36
N ASP A 90 -14.28 -2.76 10.95
CA ASP A 90 -14.83 -3.44 9.77
C ASP A 90 -14.49 -2.72 8.46
N GLU A 91 -14.46 -1.38 8.48
CA GLU A 91 -14.24 -0.51 7.34
C GLU A 91 -13.55 0.80 7.75
N SER A 92 -13.00 1.51 6.76
CA SER A 92 -12.56 2.91 6.88
C SER A 92 -12.60 3.57 5.51
N GLU A 93 -12.87 4.89 5.47
CA GLU A 93 -12.92 5.63 4.20
C GLU A 93 -11.61 5.52 3.40
N LEU A 94 -10.46 5.49 4.11
CA LEU A 94 -9.16 5.30 3.46
C LEU A 94 -8.96 3.88 2.95
N HIS A 95 -9.35 2.83 3.68
CA HIS A 95 -9.26 1.46 3.20
C HIS A 95 -10.10 1.25 1.93
N ASP A 96 -11.33 1.79 1.93
CA ASP A 96 -12.29 1.62 0.85
C ASP A 96 -11.93 2.44 -0.40
N GLY A 97 -11.30 3.60 -0.20
CA GLY A 97 -10.88 4.48 -1.30
C GLY A 97 -9.54 4.12 -1.95
N LEU A 98 -8.73 3.23 -1.34
CA LEU A 98 -7.40 2.90 -1.83
C LEU A 98 -7.42 1.83 -2.95
N TYR A 99 -6.68 2.11 -4.02
CA TYR A 99 -6.35 1.15 -5.07
C TYR A 99 -4.82 1.00 -5.19
N PRO A 100 -4.30 -0.24 -5.18
CA PRO A 100 -4.99 -1.47 -4.77
C PRO A 100 -5.43 -1.40 -3.30
N GLN A 101 -6.47 -2.17 -2.94
CA GLN A 101 -6.90 -2.23 -1.54
C GLN A 101 -5.80 -2.84 -0.66
N PRO A 102 -5.48 -2.22 0.50
CA PRO A 102 -4.44 -2.74 1.38
C PRO A 102 -4.85 -4.06 2.05
N PRO A 103 -3.85 -4.89 2.40
CA PRO A 103 -4.09 -6.11 3.17
C PRO A 103 -4.69 -5.83 4.55
N VAL A 104 -5.64 -6.67 5.00
CA VAL A 104 -6.22 -6.61 6.35
C VAL A 104 -5.60 -7.69 7.23
N PHE A 105 -4.52 -7.33 7.93
CA PHE A 105 -3.66 -8.30 8.62
C PHE A 105 -4.37 -9.09 9.71
N TYR A 106 -5.22 -8.45 10.53
CA TYR A 106 -5.87 -9.15 11.65
C TYR A 106 -6.85 -10.25 11.22
N LYS A 107 -7.36 -10.19 9.98
CA LYS A 107 -8.24 -11.20 9.39
C LYS A 107 -7.47 -12.45 8.91
N GLY A 108 -6.13 -12.46 9.00
CA GLY A 108 -5.29 -13.64 8.76
C GLY A 108 -5.28 -14.16 7.32
N LYS A 109 -5.75 -13.36 6.35
CA LYS A 109 -5.88 -13.77 4.94
C LYS A 109 -4.62 -13.57 4.08
N HIS A 110 -3.54 -13.00 4.64
CA HIS A 110 -2.30 -12.80 3.88
C HIS A 110 -1.36 -13.98 4.04
N GLU A 111 -1.11 -14.65 2.91
CA GLU A 111 -0.25 -15.82 2.78
C GLU A 111 1.20 -15.41 3.10
N SER A 112 1.68 -15.84 4.27
CA SER A 112 3.02 -15.62 4.82
C SER A 112 3.36 -14.18 5.25
N HIS A 113 3.57 -14.02 6.56
CA HIS A 113 4.25 -12.85 7.12
C HIS A 113 5.76 -13.11 7.11
N ASP A 114 6.40 -13.01 5.95
CA ASP A 114 7.87 -12.93 5.94
C ASP A 114 8.29 -11.60 6.58
N GLU A 115 9.01 -11.67 7.70
CA GLU A 115 9.41 -10.48 8.46
C GLU A 115 10.31 -9.55 7.63
N LYS A 116 11.16 -10.10 6.76
CA LYS A 116 12.08 -9.31 5.94
C LYS A 116 11.33 -8.56 4.86
N GLU A 117 10.39 -9.23 4.20
CA GLU A 117 9.53 -8.59 3.20
C GLU A 117 8.66 -7.51 3.83
N THR A 118 8.05 -7.82 4.98
CA THR A 118 7.24 -6.86 5.74
C THR A 118 8.07 -5.64 6.14
N PHE A 119 9.29 -5.85 6.64
CA PHE A 119 10.23 -4.77 6.95
C PHE A 119 10.53 -3.93 5.72
N TRP A 120 10.86 -4.58 4.60
CA TRP A 120 11.20 -3.88 3.36
C TRP A 120 10.03 -3.02 2.88
N VAL A 121 8.82 -3.57 2.92
CA VAL A 121 7.58 -2.90 2.51
C VAL A 121 7.26 -1.71 3.43
N ILE A 122 7.30 -1.87 4.76
CA ILE A 122 7.08 -0.75 5.69
C ILE A 122 8.16 0.33 5.49
N LYS A 123 9.42 -0.08 5.39
CA LYS A 123 10.54 0.85 5.25
C LYS A 123 10.47 1.68 3.97
N ASN A 124 10.01 1.10 2.85
CA ASN A 124 10.12 1.74 1.54
C ASN A 124 8.79 2.19 0.94
N GLY A 125 7.66 1.68 1.44
CA GLY A 125 6.36 1.80 0.79
C GLY A 125 6.29 1.01 -0.52
N ILE A 126 5.21 1.21 -1.28
CA ILE A 126 5.00 0.56 -2.58
C ILE A 126 4.64 1.61 -3.62
N LYS A 127 5.45 1.72 -4.68
CA LYS A 127 5.18 2.62 -5.80
C LYS A 127 3.86 2.27 -6.47
N LEU A 128 3.19 3.30 -7.02
CA LEU A 128 1.89 3.17 -7.70
C LEU A 128 0.78 2.63 -6.76
N THR A 129 0.90 2.92 -5.47
CA THR A 129 -0.13 2.65 -4.46
C THR A 129 -0.21 3.84 -3.50
N GLY A 130 -1.18 3.84 -2.59
CA GLY A 130 -1.23 4.80 -1.49
C GLY A 130 -0.29 4.49 -0.31
N MET A 131 0.51 3.42 -0.37
CA MET A 131 1.38 3.01 0.74
C MET A 131 2.65 3.89 0.83
N PRO A 132 2.81 4.72 1.89
CA PRO A 132 3.97 5.60 2.03
C PRO A 132 5.22 4.86 2.50
N SER A 133 6.36 5.54 2.42
CA SER A 133 7.65 5.09 2.94
C SER A 133 7.90 5.62 4.35
N TRP A 134 8.26 4.73 5.29
CA TRP A 134 8.51 5.10 6.68
C TRP A 134 10.01 5.19 7.04
N GLY A 135 10.90 4.67 6.20
CA GLY A 135 12.34 4.60 6.48
C GLY A 135 13.08 5.94 6.52
N GLY A 136 12.41 7.03 6.11
CA GLY A 136 12.94 8.40 6.22
C GLY A 136 12.59 9.10 7.55
N VAL A 137 11.65 8.54 8.32
CA VAL A 137 11.12 9.15 9.55
C VAL A 137 11.15 8.22 10.77
N HIS A 138 11.36 6.92 10.57
CA HIS A 138 11.58 5.92 11.63
C HIS A 138 12.93 5.21 11.45
N SER A 139 13.53 4.84 12.58
CA SER A 139 14.69 3.97 12.65
C SER A 139 14.35 2.53 12.24
N ASN A 140 15.38 1.75 11.90
CA ASN A 140 15.18 0.34 11.58
C ASN A 140 14.59 -0.44 12.76
N ASP A 141 14.97 -0.13 14.00
CA ASP A 141 14.49 -0.88 15.18
C ASP A 141 13.00 -0.61 15.45
N GLU A 142 12.54 0.62 15.23
CA GLU A 142 11.10 0.97 15.27
C GLU A 142 10.32 0.24 14.17
N ILE A 143 10.86 0.18 12.94
CA ILE A 143 10.22 -0.57 11.85
C ILE A 143 10.18 -2.07 12.15
N TRP A 144 11.26 -2.66 12.69
CA TRP A 144 11.24 -4.07 13.11
C TRP A 144 10.25 -4.32 14.25
N ALA A 145 10.04 -3.35 15.14
CA ALA A 145 9.03 -3.45 16.18
C ALA A 145 7.61 -3.45 15.58
N LEU A 146 7.35 -2.59 14.59
CA LEU A 146 6.11 -2.58 13.80
C LEU A 146 5.89 -3.91 13.07
N VAL A 147 6.91 -4.47 12.41
CA VAL A 147 6.83 -5.79 11.75
C VAL A 147 6.37 -6.86 12.74
N ARG A 148 6.97 -6.90 13.93
CA ARG A 148 6.58 -7.87 14.97
C ARG A 148 5.17 -7.64 15.50
N PHE A 149 4.73 -6.38 15.61
CA PHE A 149 3.36 -6.08 15.99
C PHE A 149 2.36 -6.52 14.92
N VAL A 150 2.63 -6.21 13.64
CA VAL A 150 1.83 -6.65 12.50
C VAL A 150 1.71 -8.18 12.46
N GLY A 151 2.79 -8.91 12.73
CA GLY A 151 2.78 -10.37 12.85
C GLY A 151 1.94 -10.93 14.01
N ARG A 152 1.59 -10.11 15.01
CA ARG A 152 0.71 -10.51 16.13
C ARG A 152 -0.76 -10.18 15.90
N LEU A 153 -1.09 -9.37 14.90
CA LEU A 153 -2.48 -8.99 14.61
C LEU A 153 -3.38 -10.18 14.26
N PRO A 154 -2.94 -11.19 13.48
CA PRO A 154 -3.78 -12.35 13.21
C PRO A 154 -4.24 -13.04 14.50
N GLY A 155 -5.57 -13.09 14.69
CA GLY A 155 -6.17 -13.70 15.89
C GLY A 155 -6.20 -12.82 17.14
N MET A 156 -5.68 -11.58 17.09
CA MET A 156 -5.82 -10.61 18.16
C MET A 156 -7.27 -10.15 18.28
N THR A 157 -7.81 -10.15 19.50
CA THR A 157 -9.16 -9.62 19.77
C THR A 157 -9.15 -8.08 19.80
N GLN A 158 -10.33 -7.48 19.59
CA GLN A 158 -10.50 -6.03 19.75
C GLN A 158 -10.05 -5.54 21.14
N GLN A 159 -10.39 -6.27 22.21
CA GLN A 159 -10.03 -5.89 23.58
C GLN A 159 -8.52 -5.93 23.82
N GLU A 160 -7.83 -6.93 23.28
CA GLU A 160 -6.37 -7.02 23.35
C GLU A 160 -5.70 -5.87 22.59
N TYR A 161 -6.19 -5.56 21.39
CA TYR A 161 -5.69 -4.46 20.59
C TYR A 161 -5.81 -3.12 21.33
N GLN A 162 -7.00 -2.81 21.85
CA GLN A 162 -7.27 -1.58 22.61
C GLN A 162 -6.38 -1.44 23.85
N LYS A 163 -6.15 -2.54 24.56
CA LYS A 163 -5.25 -2.55 25.72
C LYS A 163 -3.80 -2.21 25.34
N LEU A 164 -3.36 -2.62 24.16
CA LEU A 164 -1.99 -2.38 23.68
C LEU A 164 -1.81 -0.99 23.08
N THR A 165 -2.84 -0.44 22.43
CA THR A 165 -2.77 0.85 21.73
C THR A 165 -3.21 2.03 22.60
N GLY A 166 -3.95 1.76 23.69
CA GLY A 166 -4.60 2.80 24.49
C GLY A 166 -5.80 3.44 23.79
N GLU A 167 -6.28 2.87 22.68
CA GLU A 167 -7.50 3.34 22.01
C GLU A 167 -8.74 2.77 22.69
N GLU A 168 -9.64 3.64 23.16
CA GLU A 168 -10.96 3.26 23.67
C GLU A 168 -11.93 2.95 22.51
N PRO A 169 -12.96 2.09 22.70
CA PRO A 169 -13.96 1.81 21.67
C PRO A 169 -14.66 3.10 21.24
N GLY A 170 -14.48 3.51 19.98
CA GLY A 170 -15.28 4.55 19.33
C GLY A 170 -14.75 5.98 19.40
N HIS A 171 -13.49 6.22 19.78
CA HIS A 171 -12.93 7.58 19.84
C HIS A 171 -11.79 7.83 18.82
N ARG A 172 -12.06 7.52 17.55
CA ARG A 172 -11.60 8.40 16.46
C ARG A 172 -12.86 8.95 15.82
N GLU A 173 -13.13 10.23 16.07
CA GLU A 173 -14.13 10.96 15.29
C GLU A 173 -13.84 10.70 13.82
N ASN A 174 -14.86 10.20 13.11
CA ASN A 174 -14.99 10.35 11.68
C ASN A 174 -14.89 11.85 11.36
N GLY A 175 -13.66 12.33 11.20
CA GLY A 175 -13.35 13.69 10.82
C GLY A 175 -13.65 13.88 9.34
N GLY A 176 -14.95 14.01 9.04
CA GLY A 176 -15.43 14.41 7.72
C GLY A 176 -16.51 13.53 7.13
N GLY A 177 -17.65 13.36 7.82
CA GLY A 177 -18.88 12.91 7.18
C GLY A 177 -19.30 13.89 6.08
N HIS A 178 -18.73 13.77 4.88
CA HIS A 178 -19.19 14.43 3.68
C HIS A 178 -20.32 13.60 3.09
N SER A 179 -21.55 13.92 3.50
CA SER A 179 -22.74 13.43 2.82
C SER A 179 -22.74 13.94 1.37
N HIS A 180 -22.35 13.09 0.42
CA HIS A 180 -22.59 13.34 -0.99
C HIS A 180 -24.07 13.10 -1.28
N GLY A 181 -24.90 14.10 -1.01
CA GLY A 181 -26.20 14.23 -1.67
C GLY A 181 -25.96 14.63 -3.13
N GLY A 182 -26.20 13.74 -4.08
CA GLY A 182 -26.33 14.12 -5.49
C GLY A 182 -27.69 14.78 -5.78
N PRO A 183 -27.99 15.15 -7.03
CA PRO A 183 -27.14 15.23 -8.22
C PRO A 183 -27.09 16.65 -8.81
N ALA A 184 -26.12 16.93 -9.68
CA ALA A 184 -26.26 18.01 -10.66
C ALA A 184 -25.46 17.65 -11.92
N ASP A 185 -26.20 17.11 -12.87
CA ASP A 185 -25.83 17.04 -14.27
C ASP A 185 -25.63 18.46 -14.79
N THR A 186 -24.45 18.78 -15.30
CA THR A 186 -24.30 19.83 -16.31
C THR A 186 -23.26 19.41 -17.32
N GLU A 187 -23.77 18.94 -18.46
CA GLU A 187 -23.12 19.05 -19.76
C GLU A 187 -22.45 20.43 -19.92
N HIS A 188 -21.21 20.45 -20.36
CA HIS A 188 -20.70 21.60 -21.10
C HIS A 188 -19.95 21.12 -22.34
N ALA A 189 -20.71 21.12 -23.44
CA ALA A 189 -20.18 21.30 -24.77
C ALA A 189 -19.49 22.67 -24.87
N HIS A 190 -18.28 22.70 -25.44
CA HIS A 190 -17.81 23.67 -26.43
C HIS A 190 -16.60 23.09 -27.16
#